data_AF-A0A8S3SID3-F1
#
_entry.id   AF-A0A8S3SID3-F1
#
_cell.length_a   1.000
_cell.length_b   1.000
_cell.length_c   1.000
_cell.angle_alpha   90.00
_cell.angle_beta   90.00
_cell.angle_gamma   90.00
#
_symmetry.space_group_name_H-M   'P 1'
#
loop_
_entity.id
_entity.type
_entity.pdbx_description
1 polymer ?
#
loop_
_entity_poly.entity_id
_entity_poly.type
_entity_poly.pdbx_seq_one_letter_code
_entity_poly.pdbx_strand_id
1 'polypeptide(L)'
;MWKYFKENIMKIIDQKVPTKMTTTKFTHPWINTTIKRLIRRKNKAHKKSRKTKKKRDRDRYKYLQQQTQMEIRKAYKEYMNDIISLSYTEKPKRFWSFLKSKGQDSVATVELVEDTSFTNRGSPVMSTGNSFFPRTIMEWNTLPARVAEAGSVEDFRSGLQTTH
;
A
#
# COMPACT_ATOMS: atom_id res chain seq x y z
N MET A 1 -28.12 -33.59 40.42
CA MET A 1 -28.22 -32.14 40.69
C MET A 1 -27.02 -31.34 40.17
N TRP A 2 -25.79 -31.63 40.62
CA TRP A 2 -24.59 -30.86 40.29
C TRP A 2 -24.24 -30.77 38.79
N LYS A 3 -24.40 -31.88 38.06
CA LYS A 3 -24.10 -31.94 36.62
C LYS A 3 -24.90 -30.93 35.80
N TYR A 4 -26.20 -30.85 36.06
CA TYR A 4 -27.11 -29.93 35.39
C TYR A 4 -26.76 -28.45 35.68
N PHE A 5 -26.42 -28.15 36.93
CA PHE A 5 -25.96 -26.82 37.32
C PHE A 5 -24.68 -26.41 36.60
N LYS A 6 -23.68 -27.30 36.55
CA LYS A 6 -22.41 -27.09 35.83
C LYS A 6 -22.65 -26.86 34.34
N GLU A 7 -23.47 -27.69 33.70
CA GLU A 7 -23.77 -27.59 32.27
C GLU A 7 -24.48 -26.27 31.92
N ASN A 8 -25.43 -25.83 32.76
CA ASN A 8 -26.11 -24.55 32.56
C ASN A 8 -25.16 -23.35 32.70
N ILE A 9 -24.26 -23.37 33.68
CA ILE A 9 -23.26 -22.31 33.84
C ILE A 9 -22.32 -22.25 32.63
N MET A 10 -21.81 -23.39 32.17
CA MET A 10 -20.92 -23.42 30.99
C MET A 10 -21.64 -22.89 29.74
N LYS A 11 -22.92 -23.26 29.55
CA LYS A 11 -23.74 -22.76 28.44
C LYS A 11 -23.97 -21.25 28.50
N ILE A 12 -24.20 -20.71 29.70
CA ILE A 12 -24.35 -19.25 29.90
C ILE A 12 -23.02 -18.53 29.63
N ILE A 13 -21.89 -19.09 30.09
CA ILE A 13 -20.56 -18.53 29.85
C ILE A 13 -20.27 -18.46 28.36
N ASP A 14 -20.48 -19.56 27.62
CA ASP A 14 -20.23 -19.61 26.17
C ASP A 14 -21.12 -18.64 25.37
N GLN A 15 -22.35 -18.42 25.80
CA GLN A 15 -23.28 -17.50 25.12
C GLN A 15 -23.06 -16.03 25.45
N LYS A 16 -22.63 -15.72 26.68
CA LYS A 16 -22.64 -14.34 27.21
C LYS A 16 -21.26 -13.75 27.39
N VAL A 17 -20.21 -14.56 27.47
CA VAL A 17 -18.83 -14.07 27.59
C VAL A 17 -18.21 -14.00 26.20
N PRO A 18 -17.83 -12.81 25.72
CA PRO A 18 -17.10 -12.68 24.47
C PRO A 18 -15.72 -13.36 24.60
N THR A 19 -15.59 -14.56 24.06
CA THR A 19 -14.34 -15.35 24.13
C THR A 19 -13.35 -14.95 23.04
N LYS A 20 -13.86 -14.36 21.94
CA LYS A 20 -13.03 -13.98 20.79
C LYS A 20 -12.37 -12.62 21.04
N MET A 21 -11.06 -12.63 21.19
CA MET A 21 -10.26 -11.40 21.19
C MET A 21 -10.33 -10.75 19.81
N THR A 22 -10.60 -9.45 19.77
CA THR A 22 -10.54 -8.69 18.51
C THR A 22 -9.08 -8.54 18.08
N THR A 23 -8.79 -8.88 16.83
CA THR A 23 -7.46 -8.64 16.25
C THR A 23 -7.22 -7.13 16.18
N THR A 24 -5.99 -6.70 16.45
CA THR A 24 -5.63 -5.28 16.30
C THR A 24 -5.90 -4.81 14.88
N LYS A 25 -6.37 -3.57 14.70
CA LYS A 25 -6.63 -2.98 13.38
C LYS A 25 -5.45 -3.21 12.44
N PHE A 26 -5.76 -3.64 11.21
CA PHE A 26 -4.79 -3.79 10.14
C PHE A 26 -4.00 -2.50 10.00
N THR A 27 -2.74 -2.55 10.42
CA THR A 27 -1.80 -1.45 10.27
C THR A 27 -0.94 -1.80 9.07
N HIS A 28 -0.63 -0.82 8.23
CA HIS A 28 0.31 -1.00 7.13
C HIS A 28 1.59 -1.72 7.61
N PRO A 29 2.10 -2.72 6.87
CA PRO A 29 3.20 -3.57 7.32
C PRO A 29 4.48 -2.79 7.68
N TRP A 30 4.73 -1.66 7.01
CA TRP A 30 5.88 -0.80 7.26
C TRP A 30 5.77 0.10 8.50
N ILE A 31 4.64 0.08 9.22
CA ILE A 31 4.47 0.88 10.44
C ILE A 31 4.86 0.05 11.66
N ASN A 32 6.13 0.16 12.04
CA ASN A 32 6.69 -0.47 13.23
C ASN A 32 6.29 0.24 14.54
N THR A 33 6.69 -0.36 15.68
CA THR A 33 6.42 0.19 17.02
C THR A 33 7.16 1.51 17.28
N THR A 34 8.34 1.71 16.67
CA THR A 34 9.16 2.91 16.84
C THR A 34 8.51 4.12 16.18
N ILE A 35 8.01 3.99 14.95
CA ILE A 35 7.20 4.98 14.23
C ILE A 35 5.94 5.32 15.03
N LYS A 36 5.22 4.32 15.56
CA LYS A 36 4.06 4.56 16.43
C LYS A 36 4.43 5.39 17.65
N ARG A 37 5.58 5.13 18.29
CA ARG A 37 6.10 5.92 19.42
C ARG A 37 6.46 7.35 18.98
N LEU A 38 7.08 7.54 17.82
CA LEU A 38 7.41 8.86 17.26
C LEU A 38 6.16 9.69 16.99
N ILE A 39 5.14 9.10 16.36
CA ILE A 39 3.85 9.77 16.11
C ILE A 39 3.22 10.25 17.42
N ARG A 40 3.22 9.42 18.47
CA ARG A 40 2.71 9.80 19.80
C ARG A 40 3.51 10.95 20.42
N ARG A 41 4.84 10.91 20.33
CA ARG A 41 5.73 11.98 20.81
C ARG A 41 5.47 13.29 20.06
N LYS A 42 5.39 13.25 18.73
CA LYS A 42 5.03 14.39 17.87
C LYS A 42 3.68 14.98 18.28
N ASN A 43 2.66 14.15 18.47
CA ASN A 43 1.32 14.60 18.87
C ASN A 43 1.32 15.25 20.26
N LYS A 44 2.08 14.70 21.22
CA LYS A 44 2.24 15.30 22.56
C LYS A 44 2.94 16.66 22.47
N ALA A 45 3.99 16.77 21.66
CA ALA A 45 4.70 18.03 21.43
C ALA A 45 3.79 19.08 20.74
N HIS A 46 2.97 18.67 19.77
CA HIS A 46 1.98 19.55 19.12
C HIS A 46 0.95 20.09 20.12
N LYS A 47 0.39 19.22 20.96
CA LYS A 47 -0.53 19.64 22.03
C LYS A 47 0.15 20.63 22.98
N LYS A 48 1.41 20.38 23.35
CA LYS A 48 2.19 21.27 24.22
C LYS A 48 2.45 22.62 23.55
N SER A 49 2.89 22.65 22.30
CA SER A 49 3.20 23.89 21.58
C SER A 49 1.97 24.77 21.37
N ARG A 50 0.79 24.17 21.15
CA ARG A 50 -0.49 24.89 21.10
C ARG A 50 -0.88 25.51 22.45
N LYS A 51 -0.59 24.82 23.56
CA LYS A 51 -0.88 25.32 24.91
C LYS A 51 0.08 26.42 25.35
N THR A 52 1.39 26.22 25.20
CA THR A 52 2.40 27.14 25.73
C THR A 52 2.72 28.31 24.82
N LYS A 53 2.50 28.18 23.50
CA LYS A 53 2.84 29.17 22.46
C LYS A 53 4.31 29.65 22.45
N LYS A 54 5.22 28.94 23.14
CA LYS A 54 6.66 29.27 23.20
C LYS A 54 7.40 28.77 21.96
N LYS A 55 8.38 29.55 21.48
CA LYS A 55 9.24 29.20 20.33
C LYS A 55 9.90 27.83 20.51
N ARG A 56 10.49 27.56 21.69
CA ARG A 56 11.12 26.26 22.01
C ARG A 56 10.20 25.05 21.78
N ASP A 57 8.92 25.18 22.16
CA ASP A 57 7.97 24.06 22.10
C ASP A 57 7.49 23.86 20.65
N ARG A 58 7.40 24.95 19.87
CA ARG A 58 7.19 24.90 18.42
C ARG A 58 8.36 24.24 17.70
N ASP A 59 9.60 24.61 18.02
CA ASP A 59 10.79 24.06 17.39
C ASP A 59 10.93 22.57 17.69
N ARG A 60 10.70 22.17 18.94
CA ARG A 60 10.65 20.75 19.33
C ARG A 60 9.58 19.96 18.56
N TYR A 61 8.41 20.56 18.34
CA TYR A 61 7.36 19.95 17.52
C TYR A 61 7.81 19.78 16.06
N LYS A 62 8.38 20.83 15.44
CA LYS A 62 8.88 20.78 14.06
C LYS A 62 9.96 19.71 13.88
N TYR A 63 10.92 19.63 14.81
CA TYR A 63 11.94 18.59 14.81
C TYR A 63 11.31 17.20 14.84
N LEU A 64 10.39 16.93 15.78
CA LEU A 64 9.71 15.64 15.88
C LEU A 64 8.85 15.32 14.65
N GLN A 65 8.26 16.33 14.01
CA GLN A 65 7.50 16.17 12.77
C GLN A 65 8.40 15.69 11.63
N GLN A 66 9.54 16.36 11.42
CA GLN A 66 10.51 16.00 10.39
C GLN A 66 11.07 14.58 10.63
N GLN A 67 11.49 14.28 11.87
CA GLN A 67 11.98 12.96 12.25
C GLN A 67 10.95 11.87 11.99
N THR A 68 9.68 12.10 12.37
CA THR A 68 8.60 11.14 12.11
C THR A 68 8.39 10.91 10.61
N GLN A 69 8.42 11.98 9.81
CA GLN A 69 8.22 11.89 8.36
C GLN A 69 9.38 11.14 7.67
N MET A 70 10.61 11.40 8.10
CA MET A 70 11.80 10.71 7.59
C MET A 70 11.72 9.21 7.87
N GLU A 71 11.41 8.81 9.10
CA GLU A 71 11.30 7.39 9.47
C GLU A 71 10.16 6.67 8.75
N ILE A 72 9.01 7.34 8.55
CA ILE A 72 7.90 6.78 7.76
C ILE A 72 8.33 6.56 6.31
N ARG A 73 9.00 7.55 5.70
CA ARG A 73 9.49 7.43 4.32
C ARG A 73 10.53 6.32 4.18
N LYS A 74 11.44 6.21 5.14
CA LYS A 74 12.47 5.17 5.19
C LYS A 74 11.82 3.79 5.27
N ALA A 75 10.95 3.55 6.25
CA ALA A 75 10.29 2.26 6.41
C ALA A 75 9.40 1.91 5.21
N TYR A 76 8.75 2.90 4.60
CA TYR A 76 8.00 2.69 3.36
C TYR A 76 8.94 2.27 2.22
N LYS A 77 10.07 2.96 2.02
CA LYS A 77 11.05 2.63 0.98
C LYS A 77 11.63 1.22 1.18
N GLU A 78 11.99 0.87 2.41
CA GLU A 78 12.48 -0.47 2.76
C GLU A 78 11.43 -1.54 2.43
N TYR A 79 10.17 -1.32 2.79
CA TYR A 79 9.08 -2.21 2.46
C TYR A 79 8.80 -2.31 0.94
N MET A 80 8.89 -1.19 0.21
CA MET A 80 8.78 -1.20 -1.25
C MET A 80 9.89 -2.04 -1.86
N ASN A 81 11.13 -1.85 -1.41
CA ASN A 81 12.27 -2.60 -1.89
C ASN A 81 12.10 -4.09 -1.59
N ASP A 82 11.65 -4.46 -0.38
CA ASP A 82 11.35 -5.83 0.03
C ASP A 82 10.27 -6.47 -0.84
N ILE A 83 9.18 -5.74 -1.12
CA ILE A 83 8.19 -6.20 -2.08
C ILE A 83 8.87 -6.40 -3.44
N ILE A 84 9.50 -5.39 -4.02
CA ILE A 84 10.03 -5.48 -5.38
C ILE A 84 11.08 -6.60 -5.50
N SER A 85 11.97 -6.75 -4.52
CA SER A 85 13.06 -7.72 -4.55
C SER A 85 12.61 -9.16 -4.32
N LEU A 86 11.73 -9.44 -3.34
CA LEU A 86 11.30 -10.80 -3.02
C LEU A 86 10.11 -11.27 -3.84
N SER A 87 9.25 -10.36 -4.30
CA SER A 87 7.99 -10.76 -4.93
C SER A 87 8.11 -11.03 -6.44
N TYR A 88 9.14 -10.54 -7.14
CA TYR A 88 9.35 -10.90 -8.55
C TYR A 88 9.72 -12.37 -8.72
N THR A 89 10.54 -12.91 -7.81
CA THR A 89 11.10 -14.27 -7.91
C THR A 89 10.35 -15.30 -7.06
N GLU A 90 9.98 -14.99 -5.81
CA GLU A 90 9.43 -15.99 -4.87
C GLU A 90 7.90 -15.88 -4.67
N LYS A 91 7.33 -14.67 -4.64
CA LYS A 91 5.92 -14.44 -4.25
C LYS A 91 5.20 -13.37 -5.10
N PRO A 92 4.92 -13.63 -6.39
CA PRO A 92 4.35 -12.65 -7.33
C PRO A 92 2.98 -12.11 -6.91
N LYS A 93 2.17 -12.87 -6.17
CA LYS A 93 0.85 -12.41 -5.72
C LYS A 93 0.91 -11.15 -4.85
N ARG A 94 1.96 -11.00 -4.02
CA ARG A 94 2.14 -9.81 -3.16
C ARG A 94 2.51 -8.59 -3.99
N PHE A 95 3.38 -8.77 -4.99
CA PHE A 95 3.71 -7.74 -5.98
C PHE A 95 2.45 -7.20 -6.65
N TRP A 96 1.69 -8.10 -7.26
CA TRP A 96 0.54 -7.75 -8.08
C TRP A 96 -0.61 -7.19 -7.24
N SER A 97 -0.82 -7.70 -6.03
CA SER A 97 -1.79 -7.12 -5.09
C SER A 97 -1.41 -5.70 -4.68
N PHE A 98 -0.12 -5.46 -4.42
CA PHE A 98 0.38 -4.14 -4.09
C PHE A 98 0.25 -3.16 -5.27
N LEU A 99 0.68 -3.59 -6.46
CA LEU A 99 0.57 -2.82 -7.69
C LEU A 99 -0.88 -2.43 -8.02
N LYS A 100 -1.81 -3.40 -7.95
CA LYS A 100 -3.24 -3.13 -8.16
C LYS A 100 -3.79 -2.11 -7.15
N SER A 101 -3.35 -2.17 -5.89
CA SER A 101 -3.77 -1.20 -4.87
C SER A 101 -3.27 0.24 -5.14
N LYS A 102 -2.27 0.40 -6.02
CA LYS A 102 -1.71 1.70 -6.41
C LYS A 102 -2.26 2.24 -7.72
N GLY A 103 -2.87 1.40 -8.56
CA GLY A 103 -3.39 1.76 -9.88
C GLY A 103 -4.85 2.25 -9.91
N GLN A 104 -5.51 2.46 -8.77
CA GLN A 104 -6.94 2.84 -8.72
C GLN A 104 -7.21 4.34 -8.68
N ASP A 105 -6.19 5.18 -8.54
CA ASP A 105 -6.38 6.63 -8.54
C ASP A 105 -6.11 7.18 -9.96
N SER A 106 -7.20 7.59 -10.62
CA SER A 106 -7.28 8.35 -11.88
C SER A 106 -6.79 7.69 -13.18
N VAL A 107 -7.58 6.76 -13.73
CA VAL A 107 -7.85 6.81 -15.17
C VAL A 107 -9.37 6.83 -15.32
N ALA A 108 -9.93 8.04 -15.19
CA ALA A 108 -11.14 8.37 -15.90
C ALA A 108 -10.88 8.05 -17.38
N THR A 109 -11.80 7.29 -17.94
CA THR A 109 -11.99 7.02 -19.36
C THR A 109 -11.33 8.07 -20.25
N VAL A 110 -10.15 7.77 -20.81
CA VAL A 110 -9.71 8.47 -22.03
C VAL A 110 -10.42 7.73 -23.15
N GLU A 111 -11.61 8.21 -23.45
CA GLU A 111 -12.38 7.87 -24.65
C GLU A 111 -11.60 8.45 -25.84
N LEU A 112 -10.78 7.63 -26.50
CA LEU A 112 -10.31 7.94 -27.84
C LEU A 112 -11.36 7.36 -28.79
N VAL A 113 -12.25 8.25 -29.21
CA VAL A 113 -13.15 8.03 -30.33
C VAL A 113 -12.30 7.87 -31.58
N GLU A 114 -12.32 6.67 -32.16
CA GLU A 114 -12.47 6.55 -33.61
C GLU A 114 -13.65 5.60 -33.86
N ASP A 115 -14.70 6.20 -34.43
CA ASP A 115 -15.94 5.64 -34.94
C ASP A 115 -15.83 4.16 -35.35
N THR A 116 -16.62 3.22 -34.85
CA THR A 116 -18.06 3.11 -35.17
C THR A 116 -18.71 1.99 -34.35
N SER A 117 -19.92 2.28 -33.86
CA SER A 117 -21.01 1.36 -33.45
C SER A 117 -20.91 0.57 -32.13
N PHE A 118 -21.66 1.08 -31.16
CA PHE A 118 -22.13 0.37 -29.96
C PHE A 118 -23.11 -0.78 -30.29
N THR A 119 -22.95 -1.92 -29.61
CA THR A 119 -23.92 -2.70 -28.81
C THR A 119 -23.35 -4.12 -28.68
N ASN A 120 -23.43 -4.89 -27.60
CA ASN A 120 -24.07 -4.76 -26.31
C ASN A 120 -23.31 -5.67 -25.33
N ARG A 121 -23.41 -5.30 -24.05
CA ARG A 121 -23.11 -6.05 -22.83
C ARG A 121 -22.91 -7.58 -22.95
N GLY A 122 -21.82 -8.02 -22.31
CA GLY A 122 -21.81 -9.29 -21.58
C GLY A 122 -20.64 -10.21 -21.90
N SER A 123 -19.45 -9.90 -21.36
CA SER A 123 -18.50 -10.87 -20.78
C SER A 123 -17.21 -10.15 -20.39
N PRO A 124 -16.69 -10.29 -19.16
CA PRO A 124 -15.35 -9.81 -18.83
C PRO A 124 -14.33 -10.75 -19.49
N VAL A 125 -14.10 -10.56 -20.79
CA VAL A 125 -12.89 -11.09 -21.41
C VAL A 125 -11.74 -10.26 -20.83
N MET A 126 -10.97 -10.90 -19.95
CA MET A 126 -9.65 -10.43 -19.54
C MET A 126 -8.73 -10.44 -20.76
N SER A 127 -8.91 -9.49 -21.67
CA SER A 127 -7.93 -9.15 -22.67
C SER A 127 -6.93 -8.23 -21.99
N THR A 128 -5.84 -8.83 -21.54
CA THR A 128 -4.61 -8.16 -21.14
C THR A 128 -4.09 -7.32 -22.31
N GLY A 129 -4.62 -6.11 -22.47
CA GLY A 129 -4.17 -5.11 -23.43
C GLY A 129 -3.07 -4.24 -22.82
N ASN A 130 -1.82 -4.59 -23.10
CA ASN A 130 -0.68 -3.70 -23.35
C ASN A 130 -0.52 -2.42 -22.49
N SER A 131 -0.59 -2.54 -21.17
CA SER A 131 0.19 -1.65 -20.29
C SER A 131 0.78 -2.47 -19.16
N PHE A 132 1.78 -3.26 -19.54
CA PHE A 132 2.68 -3.87 -18.59
C PHE A 132 3.42 -2.70 -17.92
N PHE A 133 3.52 -2.72 -16.59
CA PHE A 133 4.44 -1.92 -15.75
C PHE A 133 3.92 -0.62 -15.07
N PRO A 134 4.12 -0.50 -13.73
CA PRO A 134 3.75 0.67 -12.94
C PRO A 134 4.58 1.92 -13.24
N ARG A 135 3.90 3.06 -13.34
CA ARG A 135 4.46 4.44 -13.30
C ARG A 135 5.32 4.77 -12.06
N THR A 136 5.41 3.88 -11.06
CA THR A 136 6.18 4.09 -9.82
C THR A 136 7.68 3.83 -9.96
N ILE A 137 8.11 3.14 -11.02
CA ILE A 137 9.53 2.98 -11.32
C ILE A 137 9.94 4.22 -12.11
N MET A 138 10.53 5.20 -11.42
CA MET A 138 10.91 6.48 -12.03
C MET A 138 11.84 6.32 -13.24
N GLU A 139 12.66 5.26 -13.22
CA GLU A 139 13.56 4.82 -14.30
C GLU A 139 12.81 4.38 -15.58
N TRP A 140 11.53 4.00 -15.47
CA TRP A 140 10.71 3.65 -16.64
C TRP A 140 10.35 4.89 -17.47
N ASN A 141 10.10 6.01 -16.81
CA ASN A 141 9.83 7.28 -17.49
C ASN A 141 11.07 7.86 -18.18
N THR A 142 12.25 7.27 -17.96
CA THR A 142 13.49 7.63 -18.64
C THR A 142 13.81 6.73 -19.84
N LEU A 143 12.98 5.72 -20.14
CA LEU A 143 13.18 4.85 -21.29
C LEU A 143 12.73 5.55 -22.59
N PRO A 144 13.44 5.33 -23.72
CA PRO A 144 13.00 5.80 -25.03
C PRO A 144 11.63 5.18 -25.40
N ALA A 145 10.76 5.98 -26.04
CA ALA A 145 9.40 5.55 -26.42
C ALA A 145 9.37 4.22 -27.20
N ARG A 146 10.33 4.01 -28.10
CA ARG A 146 10.48 2.75 -28.88
C ARG A 146 10.61 1.49 -28.01
N VAL A 147 11.21 1.63 -26.83
CA VAL A 147 11.44 0.51 -25.89
C VAL A 147 10.22 0.38 -24.98
N ALA A 148 9.65 1.51 -24.54
CA ALA A 148 8.47 1.51 -23.68
C ALA A 148 7.20 0.96 -24.37
N GLU A 149 7.09 1.10 -25.69
CA GLU A 149 5.92 0.71 -26.50
C GLU A 149 6.11 -0.63 -27.25
N ALA A 150 7.14 -1.41 -26.91
CA ALA A 150 7.42 -2.67 -27.61
C ALA A 150 6.26 -3.67 -27.52
N GLY A 151 5.86 -4.23 -28.67
CA GLY A 151 4.74 -5.17 -28.80
C GLY A 151 5.06 -6.61 -28.37
N SER A 152 6.34 -6.94 -28.20
CA SER A 152 6.80 -8.26 -27.71
C SER A 152 7.92 -8.15 -26.67
N VAL A 153 8.03 -9.17 -25.83
CA VAL A 153 9.04 -9.25 -24.75
C VAL A 153 10.46 -9.38 -25.33
N GLU A 154 10.60 -10.05 -26.47
CA GLU A 154 11.87 -10.21 -27.19
C GLU A 154 12.38 -8.87 -27.74
N ASP A 155 11.47 -8.06 -28.30
CA ASP A 155 11.78 -6.72 -28.82
C ASP A 155 12.14 -5.73 -27.71
N PHE A 156 11.49 -5.86 -26.56
CA PHE A 156 11.84 -5.09 -25.37
C PHE A 156 13.26 -5.40 -24.88
N ARG A 157 13.63 -6.70 -24.85
CA ARG A 157 14.97 -7.14 -24.40
C ARG A 157 16.08 -6.68 -25.34
N SER A 158 15.87 -6.73 -26.65
CA SER A 158 16.84 -6.24 -27.64
C SER A 158 16.98 -4.70 -27.60
N GLY A 159 15.87 -4.00 -27.33
CA GLY A 159 15.84 -2.54 -27.15
C GLY A 159 16.65 -2.03 -25.93
N LEU A 160 16.75 -2.82 -24.86
CA LEU A 160 17.57 -2.50 -23.67
C LEU A 160 19.06 -2.78 -23.87
N GLN A 161 19.42 -3.74 -24.73
CA GLN A 161 20.83 -4.07 -25.01
C GLN A 161 21.49 -3.08 -25.98
N THR A 162 20.69 -2.33 -26.74
CA THR A 162 21.16 -1.35 -27.74
C THR A 162 21.31 0.07 -27.21
N THR A 163 20.90 0.33 -25.97
CA THR A 163 21.13 1.61 -25.28
C THR A 163 22.46 1.56 -24.54
N HIS A 164 23.53 1.99 -25.22
CA HIS A 164 24.84 2.27 -24.63
C HIS A 164 25.10 3.78 -24.64
#